data_AF-A0A7J8Z6T4-F1
#
_entry.id   AF-A0A7J8Z6T4-F1
#
_cell.length_a   1.000
_cell.length_b   1.000
_cell.length_c   1.000
_cell.angle_alpha   90.00
_cell.angle_beta   90.00
_cell.angle_gamma   90.00
#
_symmetry.space_group_name_H-M   'P 1'
#
loop_
_entity.id
_entity.type
_entity.pdbx_description
1 polymer ?
#
loop_
_entity_poly.entity_id
_entity_poly.type
_entity_poly.pdbx_seq_one_letter_code
_entity_poly.pdbx_strand_id
1 'polypeptide(L)'
;DLLFLFFTSGRDPGILPRNSKPPESDEALDVTTPSMEWVNGRTPHLKLPRAKDVIVNGHTVKVKYCDTCLLYRPPRASHCSICNNCVQRF
;
A
#
# COMPACT_ATOMS: atom_id res chain seq x y z
N ASP A 1 19.01 -17.18 24.38
CA ASP A 1 19.01 -16.82 22.95
C ASP A 1 17.85 -17.36 22.10
N LEU A 2 17.51 -18.65 22.14
CA LEU A 2 16.47 -19.22 21.25
C LEU A 2 15.06 -18.64 21.42
N LEU A 3 14.72 -18.15 22.62
CA LEU A 3 13.43 -17.51 22.88
C LEU A 3 13.25 -16.22 22.07
N PHE A 4 14.31 -15.45 21.86
CA PHE A 4 14.27 -14.23 21.05
C PHE A 4 14.01 -14.56 19.56
N LEU A 5 14.68 -15.60 19.05
CA LEU A 5 14.45 -16.09 17.70
C LEU A 5 12.98 -16.51 17.51
N PHE A 6 12.43 -17.28 18.45
CA PHE A 6 11.04 -17.72 18.39
C PHE A 6 10.04 -16.54 18.40
N PHE A 7 10.25 -15.55 19.27
CA PHE A 7 9.38 -14.38 19.34
C PHE A 7 9.46 -13.47 18.12
N THR A 8 10.62 -13.38 17.47
CA THR A 8 10.77 -12.57 16.25
C THR A 8 10.23 -13.28 15.01
N SER A 9 10.34 -14.62 14.93
CA SER A 9 9.84 -15.40 13.79
C SER A 9 8.34 -15.70 13.86
N GLY A 10 7.78 -15.83 15.06
CA GLY A 10 6.38 -16.21 15.27
C GLY A 10 5.39 -15.03 15.34
N ARG A 11 5.88 -13.79 15.31
CA ARG A 11 5.03 -12.61 15.36
C ARG A 11 4.50 -12.24 13.98
N ASP A 12 3.23 -11.85 13.94
CA ASP A 12 2.63 -11.26 12.75
C ASP A 12 3.44 -10.00 12.34
N PRO A 13 3.97 -9.93 11.11
CA PRO A 13 4.68 -8.75 10.61
C PRO A 13 3.75 -7.54 10.39
N GLY A 14 2.47 -7.64 10.73
CA GLY A 14 1.46 -6.60 10.57
C GLY A 14 0.74 -6.73 9.24
N ILE A 15 0.18 -7.92 8.95
CA ILE A 15 -0.53 -8.18 7.69
C ILE A 15 -1.74 -7.27 7.54
N LEU A 16 -1.78 -6.53 6.44
CA LEU A 16 -2.93 -5.75 6.02
C LEU A 16 -3.88 -6.63 5.18
N PRO A 17 -5.16 -6.73 5.56
CA PRO A 17 -6.12 -7.56 4.83
C PRO A 17 -6.33 -7.04 3.42
N ARG A 18 -6.50 -7.96 2.48
CA ARG A 18 -6.74 -7.63 1.07
C ARG A 18 -8.17 -7.12 0.88
N ASN A 19 -8.35 -6.14 0.00
CA ASN A 19 -9.68 -5.72 -0.39
C ASN A 19 -10.25 -6.67 -1.45
N SER A 20 -11.55 -6.98 -1.35
CA SER A 20 -12.22 -7.88 -2.30
C SER A 20 -12.49 -7.21 -3.66
N LYS A 21 -12.54 -5.88 -3.67
CA LYS A 21 -12.72 -5.03 -4.85
C LYS A 21 -11.68 -3.90 -4.81
N PRO A 22 -11.32 -3.26 -5.93
CA PRO A 22 -10.59 -2.00 -5.83
C PRO A 22 -11.42 -0.96 -5.05
N PRO A 23 -10.79 -0.05 -4.29
CA PRO A 23 -11.52 1.07 -3.69
C PRO A 23 -12.21 1.84 -4.82
N GLU A 24 -13.53 2.00 -4.71
CA GLU A 24 -14.31 2.79 -5.67
C GLU A 24 -13.70 4.20 -5.72
N SER A 25 -13.62 4.75 -6.94
CA SER A 25 -12.89 5.98 -7.26
C SER A 25 -13.52 7.26 -6.71
N ASP A 26 -14.34 7.18 -5.66
CA ASP A 26 -15.28 8.24 -5.28
C ASP A 26 -14.66 9.41 -4.52
N GLU A 27 -13.34 9.53 -4.49
CA GLU A 27 -12.65 10.70 -3.92
C GLU A 27 -11.45 11.06 -4.80
N ALA A 28 -11.72 11.29 -6.09
CA ALA A 28 -10.87 12.09 -6.96
C ALA A 28 -11.02 13.58 -6.60
N LEU A 29 -10.76 13.93 -5.34
CA LEU A 29 -10.59 15.32 -4.95
C LEU A 29 -9.15 15.73 -5.28
N ASP A 30 -9.04 16.33 -6.46
CA ASP A 30 -8.20 17.48 -6.77
C ASP A 30 -6.86 17.57 -6.03
N VAL A 31 -5.79 17.07 -6.64
CA VAL A 31 -4.55 17.85 -6.80
C VAL A 31 -3.86 17.38 -8.08
N THR A 32 -3.86 18.27 -9.06
CA THR A 32 -3.00 18.19 -10.24
C THR A 32 -1.54 18.22 -9.79
N THR A 33 -0.78 17.15 -10.02
CA THR A 33 0.68 17.27 -10.13
C THR A 33 1.20 16.34 -11.22
N PRO A 34 1.67 16.88 -12.36
CA PRO A 34 2.30 16.10 -13.40
C PRO A 34 3.73 15.82 -12.97
N SER A 35 4.00 14.67 -12.34
CA SER A 35 5.40 14.25 -12.23
C SER A 35 5.56 12.74 -12.06
N MET A 36 6.12 12.19 -13.15
CA MET A 36 6.84 10.94 -13.31
C MET A 36 6.05 9.63 -13.32
N GLU A 37 5.66 9.26 -14.54
CA GLU A 37 5.78 7.91 -15.07
C GLU A 37 7.13 7.30 -14.69
N TRP A 38 7.18 6.30 -13.82
CA TRP A 38 8.20 5.25 -13.90
C TRP A 38 7.57 3.91 -13.49
N VAL A 39 7.12 3.19 -14.52
CA VAL A 39 7.28 1.74 -14.76
C VAL A 39 7.19 0.81 -13.53
N ASN A 40 6.04 0.12 -13.42
CA ASN A 40 6.05 -1.35 -13.43
C ASN A 40 4.66 -1.84 -13.88
N GLY A 41 4.56 -2.21 -15.15
CA GLY A 41 3.33 -2.66 -15.80
C GLY A 41 2.80 -3.96 -15.22
N ARG A 42 1.46 -4.05 -15.12
CA ARG A 42 0.66 -5.28 -15.10
C ARG A 42 -0.86 -5.06 -15.11
N THR A 43 -1.37 -3.82 -15.11
CA THR A 43 -2.80 -3.54 -15.19
C THR A 43 -3.12 -2.51 -16.29
N PRO A 44 -3.37 -2.94 -17.54
CA PRO A 44 -3.67 -2.03 -18.65
C PRO A 44 -5.09 -1.41 -18.59
N HIS A 45 -5.91 -1.74 -17.57
CA HIS A 45 -7.33 -1.39 -17.55
C HIS A 45 -7.81 -0.61 -16.31
N LEU A 46 -6.94 -0.37 -15.33
CA LEU A 46 -7.33 0.35 -14.11
C LEU A 46 -6.85 1.80 -14.18
N LYS A 47 -7.76 2.73 -14.50
CA LYS A 47 -7.53 4.20 -14.49
C LYS A 47 -7.37 4.77 -13.07
N LEU A 48 -6.85 4.00 -12.11
CA LEU A 48 -6.61 4.51 -10.77
C LEU A 48 -5.25 5.24 -10.75
N PRO A 49 -5.18 6.47 -10.22
CA PRO A 49 -3.91 7.11 -9.93
C PRO A 49 -3.05 6.18 -9.07
N ARG A 50 -1.86 5.81 -9.57
CA ARG A 50 -0.94 4.92 -8.84
C ARG A 50 -0.51 5.49 -7.49
N ALA A 51 -0.67 6.80 -7.31
CA ALA A 51 -0.47 7.47 -6.06
C ALA A 51 -1.67 8.35 -5.70
N LYS A 52 -2.04 8.33 -4.42
CA LYS A 52 -3.06 9.18 -3.81
C LYS A 52 -2.40 9.96 -2.68
N ASP A 53 -2.75 11.23 -2.53
CA ASP A 53 -2.31 12.02 -1.39
C ASP A 53 -3.30 11.84 -0.24
N VAL A 54 -2.78 11.56 0.95
CA VAL A 54 -3.58 11.34 2.17
C VAL A 54 -3.03 12.25 3.26
N ILE A 55 -3.91 12.99 3.92
CA ILE A 55 -3.54 13.84 5.06
C ILE A 55 -3.45 12.98 6.31
N VAL A 56 -2.27 12.93 6.93
CA VAL A 56 -2.03 12.21 8.18
C VAL A 56 -1.41 13.20 9.16
N ASN A 57 -2.08 13.45 10.29
CA ASN A 57 -1.64 14.41 11.31
C ASN A 57 -1.28 15.80 10.72
N GLY A 58 -2.09 16.30 9.78
CA GLY A 58 -1.87 17.60 9.14
C GLY A 58 -0.77 17.64 8.07
N HIS A 59 -0.10 16.51 7.80
CA HIS A 59 0.91 16.40 6.74
C HIS A 59 0.37 15.59 5.57
N THR A 60 0.58 16.10 4.35
CA THR A 60 0.21 15.38 3.12
C THR A 60 1.25 14.30 2.82
N VAL A 61 0.82 13.04 2.82
CA VAL A 61 1.66 11.88 2.53
C VAL A 61 1.15 11.19 1.28
N LYS A 62 2.04 11.00 0.31
CA LYS A 62 1.75 10.29 -0.93
C LYS A 62 1.76 8.77 -0.71
N VAL A 63 0.61 8.14 -0.79
CA VAL A 63 0.45 6.68 -0.70
C VAL A 63 0.38 6.04 -2.08
N LYS A 64 0.81 4.78 -2.18
CA LYS A 64 0.85 4.04 -3.46
C LYS A 64 -0.15 2.90 -3.47
N TYR A 65 -0.77 2.66 -4.62
CA TYR A 65 -1.66 1.50 -4.81
C TYR A 65 -0.89 0.17 -4.84
N CYS A 66 -1.56 -0.92 -4.45
CA CYS A 66 -1.08 -2.29 -4.58
C CYS A 66 -2.11 -3.10 -5.37
N ASP A 67 -1.74 -3.53 -6.58
CA ASP A 67 -2.62 -4.31 -7.48
C ASP A 67 -2.96 -5.70 -6.91
N THR A 68 -2.03 -6.32 -6.17
CA THR A 68 -2.23 -7.67 -5.59
C THR A 68 -3.21 -7.67 -4.42
N CYS A 69 -3.15 -6.65 -3.57
CA CYS A 69 -3.98 -6.54 -2.37
C CYS A 69 -5.22 -5.64 -2.59
N LEU A 70 -5.33 -5.04 -3.77
CA LEU A 70 -6.40 -4.14 -4.20
C LEU A 70 -6.65 -2.97 -3.25
N LEU A 71 -5.60 -2.40 -2.66
CA LEU A 71 -5.69 -1.31 -1.68
C LEU A 71 -4.63 -0.22 -1.88
N TYR A 72 -4.93 1.00 -1.44
CA TYR A 72 -3.90 2.03 -1.23
C TYR A 72 -3.14 1.71 0.05
N ARG A 73 -1.82 1.55 -0.07
CA ARG A 73 -0.98 1.16 1.07
C ARG A 73 -0.95 2.29 2.09
N PRO A 74 -1.31 2.04 3.36
CA PRO A 74 -1.13 3.02 4.42
C PRO A 74 0.32 3.53 4.49
N PRO A 75 0.56 4.73 5.06
CA PRO A 75 1.92 5.19 5.31
C PRO A 75 2.73 4.10 6.03
N ARG A 76 3.98 3.90 5.60
CA ARG A 76 4.92 2.88 6.13
C ARG A 76 4.59 1.42 5.79
N ALA A 77 3.51 1.13 5.06
CA ALA A 77 3.19 -0.23 4.61
C ALA A 77 3.86 -0.60 3.27
N SER A 78 4.28 -1.86 3.13
CA SER A 78 4.93 -2.38 1.91
C SER A 78 4.36 -3.74 1.53
N HIS A 79 4.26 -4.01 0.22
CA HIS A 79 3.88 -5.35 -0.25
C HIS A 79 5.09 -6.29 -0.11
N CYS A 80 4.92 -7.35 0.67
CA CYS A 80 5.89 -8.43 0.77
C CYS A 80 5.51 -9.51 -0.23
N SER A 81 6.36 -9.76 -1.22
CA SER A 81 6.14 -10.82 -2.22
C SER A 81 6.15 -12.23 -1.60
N ILE A 82 6.92 -12.43 -0.53
CA ILE A 82 7.04 -13.71 0.19
C ILE A 82 5.74 -14.03 0.93
N CYS A 83 5.23 -13.08 1.72
CA CYS A 83 3.97 -13.24 2.43
C CYS A 83 2.75 -13.07 1.51
N ASN A 84 2.98 -12.61 0.27
CA ASN A 84 1.95 -12.20 -0.68
C ASN A 84 0.93 -11.22 -0.08
N ASN A 85 1.36 -10.37 0.84
CA ASN A 85 0.46 -9.45 1.55
C ASN A 85 1.15 -8.11 1.76
N CYS A 86 0.36 -7.04 1.82
CA CYS A 86 0.85 -5.79 2.35
C CYS A 86 1.08 -5.95 3.85
N VAL A 87 2.21 -5.45 4.36
CA VAL A 87 2.56 -5.50 5.77
C VAL A 87 2.90 -4.10 6.27
N GLN A 88 2.45 -3.77 7.47
CA GLN A 88 2.72 -2.51 8.14
C GLN A 88 4.05 -2.58 8.89
N ARG A 89 4.98 -1.67 8.61
CA ARG A 89 6.21 -1.52 9.41
C ARG A 89 5.97 -0.48 10.50
N PHE A 90 5.97 -0.93 11.76
CA PHE A 90 5.89 -0.07 12.96
C PHE A 90 7.20 0.66 13.24
#